data_AF-A0A1X7LIG7-F1
#
_entry.id   AF-A0A1X7LIG7-F1
#
_cell.length_a   1.000
_cell.length_b   1.000
_cell.length_c   1.000
_cell.angle_alpha   90.00
_cell.angle_beta   90.00
_cell.angle_gamma   90.00
#
_symmetry.space_group_name_H-M   'P 1'
#
loop_
_entity.id
_entity.type
_entity.pdbx_description
1 polymer ?
#
loop_
_entity_poly.entity_id
_entity_poly.type
_entity_poly.pdbx_seq_one_letter_code
_entity_poly.pdbx_strand_id
1 'polypeptide(L)'
;MRNLKLLGLALLATISFTACDDENPTGENNGNYEIPSTYDFENVSYSGQTQRLDMLDELTVYMKTANNGAVLDAQKMLDMYANENNAFDNAELNSADSKELENKTVEADIALFKSFMNDFAQATIESNGGVGSNGTPGVVTSNDGANKYFFDANGVEHIQYIEKGLMGSCFYFQGVSIYLASGKMDVDNENIEAGIGTEMEHHWDEAFGYLGVPTDFPSNIDGLRFWGKYINGRDALLGSNEILMNAFIKGRAAISNKDLETRDEQIEIIRNEWEKVSAATAIHYLNRANSSFADDAIRNHVLSEAWAFIYALKYNPTKKLTNAEIDAILEDLGDNFYTITTDDINTVKATLVTAYGFEDIQNQF
;
A
#
# COMPACT_ATOMS: atom_id res chain seq x y z
N MET A 1 21.30 31.15 58.61
CA MET A 1 20.17 30.20 58.49
C MET A 1 18.95 30.93 57.95
N ARG A 2 18.45 30.50 56.77
CA ARG A 2 17.17 30.82 56.11
C ARG A 2 16.84 32.28 55.79
N ASN A 3 16.14 32.61 54.71
CA ASN A 3 16.09 32.12 53.32
C ASN A 3 15.36 33.24 52.58
N LEU A 4 15.95 33.68 51.48
CA LEU A 4 15.41 34.63 50.50
C LEU A 4 14.18 34.04 49.81
N LYS A 5 13.08 34.81 49.65
CA LYS A 5 12.12 34.61 48.55
C LYS A 5 11.49 35.94 48.09
N LEU A 6 11.96 36.39 46.92
CA LEU A 6 11.25 37.29 46.01
C LEU A 6 9.94 36.62 45.54
N LEU A 7 8.84 37.37 45.55
CA LEU A 7 7.63 37.02 44.79
C LEU A 7 7.71 37.76 43.44
N GLY A 8 8.04 37.01 42.38
CA GLY A 8 7.97 37.47 40.99
C GLY A 8 6.63 37.08 40.38
N LEU A 9 5.92 38.06 39.84
CA LEU A 9 4.70 37.92 39.05
C LEU A 9 5.09 37.35 37.68
N ALA A 10 4.65 36.13 37.34
CA ALA A 10 4.78 35.56 36.00
C ALA A 10 3.41 35.52 35.34
N LEU A 11 3.27 36.29 34.25
CA LEU A 11 2.11 36.32 33.38
C LEU A 11 2.17 35.08 32.46
N LEU A 12 1.33 34.08 32.71
CA LEU A 12 1.13 32.95 31.81
C LEU A 12 0.08 33.35 30.77
N ALA A 13 0.51 33.62 29.53
CA ALA A 13 -0.38 33.69 28.38
C ALA A 13 -0.74 32.26 27.98
N THR A 14 -2.00 31.89 28.17
CA THR A 14 -2.59 30.65 27.68
C THR A 14 -3.10 30.92 26.26
N ILE A 15 -2.44 30.34 25.26
CA ILE A 15 -2.96 30.29 23.90
C ILE A 15 -3.72 28.97 23.78
N SER A 16 -5.03 29.05 23.92
CA SER A 16 -5.95 27.97 23.59
C SER A 16 -6.24 28.03 22.10
N PHE A 17 -5.68 27.11 21.31
CA PHE A 17 -6.20 26.84 19.98
C PHE A 17 -7.42 25.93 20.12
N THR A 18 -8.59 26.55 20.14
CA THR A 18 -9.87 25.91 19.80
C THR A 18 -9.93 25.83 18.28
N ALA A 19 -9.77 24.63 17.71
CA ALA A 19 -10.21 24.35 16.36
C ALA A 19 -11.71 24.03 16.44
N CYS A 20 -12.53 24.89 15.84
CA CYS A 20 -13.96 24.63 15.64
C CYS A 20 -14.11 23.55 14.56
N ASP A 21 -15.02 22.60 14.82
CA ASP A 21 -15.77 21.90 13.79
C ASP A 21 -16.47 22.93 12.90
N ASP A 22 -16.35 22.76 11.59
CA ASP A 22 -17.35 23.19 10.62
C ASP A 22 -17.40 22.15 9.50
N GLU A 23 -18.53 21.44 9.40
CA GLU A 23 -18.92 20.71 8.20
C GLU A 23 -19.02 21.71 7.03
N ASN A 24 -18.30 21.52 5.91
CA ASN A 24 -18.57 22.29 4.70
C ASN A 24 -18.08 21.63 3.38
N PRO A 25 -18.95 21.45 2.36
CA PRO A 25 -18.63 20.80 1.08
C PRO A 25 -18.38 21.81 -0.06
N THR A 26 -17.43 22.75 0.10
CA THR A 26 -17.02 23.66 -0.99
C THR A 26 -15.54 24.01 -0.90
N GLY A 27 -14.82 23.83 -2.00
CA GLY A 27 -13.35 23.90 -2.12
C GLY A 27 -12.66 25.01 -1.33
N GLU A 28 -11.60 24.64 -0.62
CA GLU A 28 -10.72 25.58 0.07
C GLU A 28 -10.10 26.55 -0.93
N ASN A 29 -10.47 27.83 -0.81
CA ASN A 29 -9.87 28.91 -1.58
C ASN A 29 -8.67 29.45 -0.78
N ASN A 30 -7.47 28.91 -1.00
CA ASN A 30 -6.23 29.44 -0.40
C ASN A 30 -5.77 30.69 -1.17
N GLY A 31 -6.61 31.73 -1.23
CA GLY A 31 -6.27 33.10 -1.63
C GLY A 31 -5.72 33.38 -3.05
N ASN A 32 -5.26 32.39 -3.82
CA ASN A 32 -4.51 32.61 -5.07
C ASN A 32 -5.05 31.84 -6.30
N TYR A 33 -5.71 30.70 -6.16
CA TYR A 33 -6.30 29.94 -7.28
C TYR A 33 -7.39 28.96 -6.81
N GLU A 34 -8.29 28.58 -7.72
CA GLU A 34 -9.36 27.63 -7.44
C GLU A 34 -8.81 26.19 -7.37
N ILE A 35 -9.22 25.45 -6.33
CA ILE A 35 -8.93 24.02 -6.17
C ILE A 35 -10.23 23.26 -6.50
N PRO A 36 -10.23 22.35 -7.49
CA PRO A 36 -11.39 21.51 -7.80
C PRO A 36 -11.84 20.66 -6.61
N SER A 37 -13.09 20.19 -6.61
CA SER A 37 -13.60 19.27 -5.57
C SER A 37 -13.29 17.79 -5.84
N THR A 38 -12.87 17.47 -7.05
CA THR A 38 -12.54 16.11 -7.53
C THR A 38 -11.26 16.19 -8.36
N TYR A 39 -10.66 15.06 -8.71
CA TYR A 39 -9.50 14.99 -9.61
C TYR A 39 -9.91 15.21 -11.08
N ASP A 40 -10.56 16.35 -11.36
CA ASP A 40 -11.06 16.74 -12.67
C ASP A 40 -10.21 17.91 -13.20
N PHE A 41 -9.06 17.57 -13.77
CA PHE A 41 -8.13 18.51 -14.39
C PHE A 41 -8.09 18.30 -15.90
N GLU A 42 -7.77 19.34 -16.65
CA GLU A 42 -7.45 19.19 -18.07
C GLU A 42 -6.11 18.45 -18.24
N ASN A 43 -5.99 17.70 -19.34
CA ASN A 43 -4.75 17.02 -19.74
C ASN A 43 -4.21 16.02 -18.71
N VAL A 44 -5.08 15.22 -18.08
CA VAL A 44 -4.67 14.17 -17.14
C VAL A 44 -4.31 12.87 -17.86
N SER A 45 -3.15 12.30 -17.55
CA SER A 45 -2.68 11.04 -18.11
C SER A 45 -2.01 10.15 -17.07
N TYR A 46 -2.52 8.93 -16.90
CA TYR A 46 -1.91 7.89 -16.05
C TYR A 46 -2.29 6.46 -16.51
N SER A 47 -2.59 6.28 -17.80
CA SER A 47 -3.04 4.98 -18.33
C SER A 47 -2.00 3.86 -18.15
N GLY A 48 -0.71 4.22 -18.09
CA GLY A 48 0.36 3.27 -17.80
C GLY A 48 0.31 2.71 -16.37
N GLN A 49 -0.26 3.45 -15.42
CA GLN A 49 -0.48 3.01 -14.04
C GLN A 49 -1.66 2.04 -14.01
N THR A 50 -2.79 2.40 -14.62
CA THR A 50 -3.97 1.53 -14.68
C THR A 50 -3.68 0.21 -15.39
N GLN A 51 -2.87 0.23 -16.47
CA GLN A 51 -2.41 -0.99 -17.14
C GLN A 51 -1.59 -1.90 -16.21
N ARG A 52 -0.74 -1.36 -15.33
CA ARG A 52 0.02 -2.17 -14.36
C ARG A 52 -0.89 -2.72 -13.25
N LEU A 53 -1.89 -1.95 -12.84
CA LEU A 53 -2.93 -2.48 -11.95
C LEU A 53 -3.64 -3.68 -12.62
N ASP A 54 -3.96 -3.59 -13.92
CA ASP A 54 -4.58 -4.68 -14.70
C ASP A 54 -3.68 -5.91 -14.81
N MET A 55 -2.37 -5.69 -15.05
CA MET A 55 -1.37 -6.76 -15.07
C MET A 55 -1.30 -7.50 -13.74
N LEU A 56 -1.28 -6.78 -12.62
CA LEU A 56 -1.25 -7.43 -11.30
C LEU A 56 -2.56 -8.15 -10.99
N ASP A 57 -3.70 -7.61 -11.42
CA ASP A 57 -5.01 -8.27 -11.25
C ASP A 57 -5.05 -9.60 -12.01
N GLU A 58 -4.60 -9.65 -13.28
CA GLU A 58 -4.57 -10.91 -14.04
C GLU A 58 -3.56 -11.92 -13.47
N LEU A 59 -2.37 -11.47 -13.08
CA LEU A 59 -1.39 -12.33 -12.41
C LEU A 59 -1.98 -12.94 -11.13
N THR A 60 -2.69 -12.12 -10.36
CA THR A 60 -3.40 -12.55 -9.15
C THR A 60 -4.50 -13.58 -9.44
N VAL A 61 -5.29 -13.36 -10.50
CA VAL A 61 -6.32 -14.33 -10.93
C VAL A 61 -5.69 -15.67 -11.28
N TYR A 62 -4.59 -15.67 -12.04
CA TYR A 62 -3.86 -16.89 -12.38
C TYR A 62 -3.32 -17.60 -11.13
N MET A 63 -2.65 -16.87 -10.24
CA MET A 63 -2.15 -17.39 -8.96
C MET A 63 -3.24 -18.03 -8.10
N LYS A 64 -4.43 -17.41 -8.02
CA LYS A 64 -5.58 -17.90 -7.23
C LYS A 64 -6.14 -19.24 -7.74
N THR A 65 -5.78 -19.70 -8.93
CA THR A 65 -6.14 -21.07 -9.37
C THR A 65 -5.53 -22.15 -8.47
N ALA A 66 -4.38 -21.87 -7.83
CA ALA A 66 -3.75 -22.77 -6.86
C ALA A 66 -4.62 -23.05 -5.62
N ASN A 67 -5.48 -22.11 -5.21
CA ASN A 67 -6.42 -22.31 -4.10
C ASN A 67 -7.45 -23.43 -4.39
N ASN A 68 -7.57 -23.83 -5.66
CA ASN A 68 -8.39 -24.96 -6.12
C ASN A 68 -7.56 -26.19 -6.52
N GLY A 69 -6.26 -26.20 -6.19
CA GLY A 69 -5.34 -27.31 -6.44
C GLY A 69 -4.69 -27.33 -7.82
N ALA A 70 -4.77 -26.22 -8.57
CA ALA A 70 -4.03 -26.12 -9.83
C ALA A 70 -2.51 -26.10 -9.58
N VAL A 71 -1.77 -26.73 -10.50
CA VAL A 71 -0.31 -26.61 -10.56
C VAL A 71 0.01 -25.38 -11.42
N LEU A 72 0.81 -24.46 -10.87
CA LEU A 72 1.19 -23.23 -11.55
C LEU A 72 2.49 -23.41 -12.36
N ASP A 73 2.55 -22.74 -13.50
CA ASP A 73 3.75 -22.55 -14.30
C ASP A 73 4.52 -21.29 -13.85
N ALA A 74 5.75 -21.48 -13.38
CA ALA A 74 6.65 -20.41 -12.97
C ALA A 74 6.97 -19.46 -14.13
N GLN A 75 7.24 -20.00 -15.33
CA GLN A 75 7.60 -19.19 -16.48
C GLN A 75 6.44 -18.29 -16.89
N LYS A 76 5.20 -18.78 -16.84
CA LYS A 76 4.02 -17.93 -17.09
C LYS A 76 3.94 -16.76 -16.11
N MET A 77 4.19 -16.98 -14.81
CA MET A 77 4.19 -15.86 -13.83
C MET A 77 5.31 -14.86 -14.10
N LEU A 78 6.51 -15.35 -14.43
CA LEU A 78 7.67 -14.51 -14.79
C LEU A 78 7.39 -13.69 -16.05
N ASP A 79 6.78 -14.31 -17.07
CA ASP A 79 6.39 -13.65 -18.30
C ASP A 79 5.30 -12.59 -18.05
N MET A 80 4.31 -12.84 -17.19
CA MET A 80 3.32 -11.83 -16.79
C MET A 80 4.00 -10.67 -16.03
N TYR A 81 4.95 -10.97 -15.16
CA TYR A 81 5.67 -9.95 -14.39
C TYR A 81 6.54 -9.03 -15.26
N ALA A 82 7.24 -9.61 -16.23
CA ALA A 82 8.09 -8.91 -17.21
C ALA A 82 7.32 -8.39 -18.45
N ASN A 83 6.03 -8.73 -18.58
CA ASN A 83 5.23 -8.55 -19.80
C ASN A 83 5.92 -9.10 -21.06
N GLU A 84 6.33 -10.36 -21.01
CA GLU A 84 6.93 -11.09 -22.12
C GLU A 84 5.99 -12.17 -22.66
N ASN A 85 6.28 -12.67 -23.87
CA ASN A 85 5.69 -13.88 -24.44
C ASN A 85 4.14 -13.93 -24.52
N ASN A 86 3.47 -12.79 -24.50
CA ASN A 86 2.00 -12.67 -24.52
C ASN A 86 1.31 -13.49 -23.41
N ALA A 87 1.81 -13.42 -22.18
CA ALA A 87 1.33 -14.27 -21.08
C ALA A 87 -0.04 -13.90 -20.48
N PHE A 88 -0.58 -12.71 -20.80
CA PHE A 88 -1.89 -12.24 -20.32
C PHE A 88 -3.05 -12.78 -21.15
N ASP A 89 -4.20 -12.95 -20.51
CA ASP A 89 -5.44 -13.31 -21.22
C ASP A 89 -6.01 -12.08 -21.96
N ASN A 90 -5.88 -10.87 -21.38
CA ASN A 90 -6.19 -9.63 -22.09
C ASN A 90 -5.09 -9.27 -23.09
N ALA A 91 -5.44 -9.35 -24.38
CA ALA A 91 -4.55 -9.02 -25.48
C ALA A 91 -4.03 -7.58 -25.49
N GLU A 92 -4.76 -6.63 -24.87
CA GLU A 92 -4.31 -5.24 -24.73
C GLU A 92 -3.10 -5.12 -23.81
N LEU A 93 -2.99 -5.95 -22.77
CA LEU A 93 -1.85 -5.96 -21.85
C LEU A 93 -0.59 -6.51 -22.56
N ASN A 94 -0.75 -7.57 -23.35
CA ASN A 94 0.32 -8.15 -24.16
C ASN A 94 0.84 -7.18 -25.24
N SER A 95 0.00 -6.24 -25.67
CA SER A 95 0.34 -5.24 -26.68
C SER A 95 0.85 -3.92 -26.08
N ALA A 96 0.87 -3.80 -24.75
CA ALA A 96 1.28 -2.59 -24.05
C ALA A 96 2.82 -2.44 -24.08
N ASP A 97 3.32 -1.83 -25.16
CA ASP A 97 4.75 -1.54 -25.32
C ASP A 97 5.27 -0.71 -24.13
N SER A 98 6.40 -1.14 -23.54
CA SER A 98 7.06 -0.56 -22.35
C SER A 98 6.37 -0.67 -20.97
N LYS A 99 5.19 -1.29 -20.86
CA LYS A 99 4.51 -1.46 -19.56
C LYS A 99 4.73 -2.87 -19.04
N GLU A 100 5.34 -2.95 -17.88
CA GLU A 100 5.58 -4.19 -17.15
C GLU A 100 5.63 -3.86 -15.65
N LEU A 101 5.42 -4.88 -14.81
CA LEU A 101 5.56 -4.75 -13.37
C LEU A 101 7.04 -4.78 -12.96
N GLU A 102 7.86 -5.57 -13.66
CA GLU A 102 9.27 -5.78 -13.32
C GLU A 102 10.08 -4.48 -13.30
N ASN A 103 10.10 -3.68 -14.37
CA ASN A 103 10.85 -2.41 -14.39
C ASN A 103 10.35 -1.32 -13.42
N LYS A 104 9.18 -1.49 -12.82
CA LYS A 104 8.64 -0.56 -11.83
C LYS A 104 8.76 -1.06 -10.41
N THR A 105 9.16 -2.31 -10.22
CA THR A 105 9.46 -2.88 -8.91
C THR A 105 10.80 -2.33 -8.41
N VAL A 106 10.97 -2.18 -7.10
CA VAL A 106 12.25 -1.81 -6.51
C VAL A 106 13.31 -2.79 -7.01
N GLU A 107 14.40 -2.26 -7.56
CA GLU A 107 15.46 -3.06 -8.20
C GLU A 107 15.99 -4.18 -7.29
N ALA A 108 16.16 -3.88 -6.00
CA ALA A 108 16.63 -4.84 -5.00
C ALA A 108 15.65 -6.01 -4.75
N ASP A 109 14.36 -5.83 -5.07
CA ASP A 109 13.31 -6.82 -4.81
C ASP A 109 12.96 -7.64 -6.04
N ILE A 110 13.44 -7.27 -7.24
CA ILE A 110 13.16 -8.03 -8.48
C ILE A 110 13.56 -9.51 -8.31
N ALA A 111 14.74 -9.77 -7.75
CA ALA A 111 15.20 -11.13 -7.48
C ALA A 111 14.32 -11.84 -6.44
N LEU A 112 13.81 -11.12 -5.44
CA LEU A 112 12.92 -11.64 -4.41
C LEU A 112 11.58 -12.09 -5.01
N PHE A 113 10.92 -11.24 -5.80
CA PHE A 113 9.64 -11.58 -6.43
C PHE A 113 9.77 -12.73 -7.44
N LYS A 114 10.89 -12.78 -8.19
CA LYS A 114 11.19 -13.93 -9.04
C LYS A 114 11.37 -15.20 -8.22
N SER A 115 11.99 -15.13 -7.04
CA SER A 115 12.06 -16.28 -6.12
C SER A 115 10.66 -16.70 -5.69
N PHE A 116 9.85 -15.77 -5.18
CA PHE A 116 8.48 -16.09 -4.74
C PHE A 116 7.64 -16.77 -5.84
N MET A 117 7.74 -16.33 -7.09
CA MET A 117 7.04 -16.98 -8.20
C MET A 117 7.54 -18.41 -8.46
N ASN A 118 8.85 -18.62 -8.43
CA ASN A 118 9.44 -19.96 -8.61
C ASN A 118 9.09 -20.89 -7.44
N ASP A 119 9.24 -20.41 -6.21
CA ASP A 119 8.95 -21.14 -4.98
C ASP A 119 7.46 -21.52 -4.91
N PHE A 120 6.58 -20.61 -5.32
CA PHE A 120 5.15 -20.89 -5.38
C PHE A 120 4.81 -21.99 -6.39
N ALA A 121 5.34 -21.89 -7.62
CA ALA A 121 5.13 -22.92 -8.63
C ALA A 121 5.64 -24.29 -8.14
N GLN A 122 6.85 -24.32 -7.57
CA GLN A 122 7.44 -25.53 -7.00
C GLN A 122 6.56 -26.13 -5.89
N ALA A 123 6.06 -25.31 -4.97
CA ALA A 123 5.16 -25.77 -3.91
C ALA A 123 3.87 -26.38 -4.49
N THR A 124 3.29 -25.79 -5.54
CA THR A 124 2.08 -26.35 -6.18
C THR A 124 2.34 -27.68 -6.88
N ILE A 125 3.53 -27.88 -7.46
CA ILE A 125 3.96 -29.17 -8.03
C ILE A 125 4.08 -30.23 -6.94
N GLU A 126 4.74 -29.89 -5.82
CA GLU A 126 4.94 -30.80 -4.69
C GLU A 126 3.61 -31.22 -4.05
N SER A 127 2.71 -30.25 -3.88
CA SER A 127 1.38 -30.51 -3.36
C SER A 127 0.52 -31.33 -4.31
N ASN A 128 0.60 -31.07 -5.62
CA ASN A 128 -0.22 -31.67 -6.67
C ASN A 128 -1.73 -31.68 -6.30
N GLY A 129 -2.23 -30.55 -5.79
CA GLY A 129 -3.62 -30.38 -5.33
C GLY A 129 -3.94 -31.04 -3.98
N GLY A 130 -2.92 -31.45 -3.23
CA GLY A 130 -3.05 -32.06 -1.92
C GLY A 130 -3.47 -31.07 -0.82
N VAL A 131 -3.79 -31.64 0.35
CA VAL A 131 -4.12 -30.86 1.55
C VAL A 131 -2.83 -30.39 2.21
N GLY A 132 -2.76 -29.10 2.53
CA GLY A 132 -1.61 -28.49 3.21
C GLY A 132 -1.63 -28.71 4.72
N SER A 133 -0.44 -28.68 5.34
CA SER A 133 -0.24 -28.66 6.79
C SER A 133 1.19 -28.20 7.12
N ASN A 134 1.54 -28.05 8.40
CA ASN A 134 2.93 -27.79 8.78
C ASN A 134 3.89 -28.84 8.20
N GLY A 135 4.89 -28.38 7.44
CA GLY A 135 5.85 -29.20 6.72
C GLY A 135 5.34 -29.81 5.41
N THR A 136 4.15 -29.44 4.92
CA THR A 136 3.58 -29.98 3.67
C THR A 136 2.81 -28.90 2.91
N PRO A 137 3.24 -28.50 1.70
CA PRO A 137 2.53 -27.51 0.91
C PRO A 137 1.17 -28.04 0.44
N GLY A 138 0.18 -27.16 0.35
CA GLY A 138 -1.11 -27.50 -0.23
C GLY A 138 -2.27 -26.61 0.17
N VAL A 139 -3.46 -27.05 -0.23
CA VAL A 139 -4.70 -26.31 0.01
C VAL A 139 -5.19 -26.58 1.43
N VAL A 140 -5.39 -25.53 2.20
CA VAL A 140 -5.99 -25.57 3.54
C VAL A 140 -7.35 -24.89 3.47
N THR A 141 -8.36 -25.52 4.07
CA THR A 141 -9.74 -25.01 4.11
C THR A 141 -10.02 -24.45 5.50
N SER A 142 -10.68 -23.30 5.59
CA SER A 142 -11.11 -22.73 6.88
C SER A 142 -12.03 -23.70 7.64
N ASN A 143 -12.05 -23.57 8.96
CA ASN A 143 -12.81 -24.46 9.84
C ASN A 143 -14.32 -24.46 9.55
N ASP A 144 -14.85 -23.35 9.03
CA ASP A 144 -16.24 -23.21 8.58
C ASP A 144 -16.50 -23.72 7.15
N GLY A 145 -15.45 -24.10 6.42
CA GLY A 145 -15.53 -24.56 5.04
C GLY A 145 -15.70 -23.48 3.99
N ALA A 146 -15.73 -22.19 4.37
CA ALA A 146 -16.06 -21.09 3.47
C ALA A 146 -14.90 -20.65 2.58
N ASN A 147 -13.66 -20.76 3.06
CA ASN A 147 -12.47 -20.24 2.37
C ASN A 147 -11.43 -21.35 2.16
N LYS A 148 -10.64 -21.20 1.09
CA LYS A 148 -9.53 -22.09 0.75
C LYS A 148 -8.33 -21.28 0.29
N TYR A 149 -7.16 -21.64 0.80
CA TYR A 149 -5.90 -20.98 0.50
C TYR A 149 -4.82 -22.03 0.26
N PHE A 150 -3.95 -21.77 -0.70
CA PHE A 150 -2.74 -22.55 -0.91
C PHE A 150 -1.61 -21.98 -0.05
N PHE A 151 -1.00 -22.81 0.77
CA PHE A 151 0.19 -22.46 1.55
C PHE A 151 1.37 -23.34 1.16
N ASP A 152 2.58 -22.80 1.32
CA ASP A 152 3.78 -23.63 1.32
C ASP A 152 3.90 -24.49 2.60
N ALA A 153 5.03 -25.21 2.73
CA ALA A 153 5.29 -26.05 3.89
C ALA A 153 5.37 -25.27 5.23
N ASN A 154 5.61 -23.97 5.19
CA ASN A 154 5.74 -23.10 6.34
C ASN A 154 4.48 -22.28 6.64
N GLY A 155 3.44 -22.42 5.83
CA GLY A 155 2.19 -21.69 6.02
C GLY A 155 2.19 -20.33 5.33
N VAL A 156 3.17 -20.02 4.47
CA VAL A 156 3.21 -18.78 3.71
C VAL A 156 2.31 -18.89 2.49
N GLU A 157 1.38 -17.94 2.33
CA GLU A 157 0.60 -17.78 1.11
C GLU A 157 1.35 -16.88 0.14
N HIS A 158 2.03 -17.51 -0.82
CA HIS A 158 2.81 -16.80 -1.83
C HIS A 158 1.98 -15.80 -2.66
N ILE A 159 0.67 -16.05 -2.81
CA ILE A 159 -0.26 -15.10 -3.44
C ILE A 159 -0.19 -13.74 -2.75
N GLN A 160 -0.18 -13.69 -1.41
CA GLN A 160 -0.13 -12.43 -0.67
C GLN A 160 1.26 -11.80 -0.74
N TYR A 161 2.32 -12.61 -0.67
CA TYR A 161 3.69 -12.11 -0.82
C TYR A 161 3.92 -11.47 -2.19
N ILE A 162 3.33 -12.02 -3.25
CA ILE A 162 3.44 -11.48 -4.61
C ILE A 162 2.46 -10.32 -4.82
N GLU A 163 1.15 -10.51 -4.60
CA GLU A 163 0.12 -9.49 -4.84
C GLU A 163 0.36 -8.26 -3.96
N LYS A 164 0.41 -8.43 -2.63
CA LYS A 164 0.56 -7.31 -1.69
C LYS A 164 2.00 -6.80 -1.66
N GLY A 165 2.97 -7.68 -1.87
CA GLY A 165 4.37 -7.25 -2.01
C GLY A 165 4.56 -6.34 -3.23
N LEU A 166 3.98 -6.66 -4.40
CA LEU A 166 4.05 -5.79 -5.57
C LEU A 166 3.20 -4.52 -5.41
N MET A 167 2.11 -4.55 -4.65
CA MET A 167 1.46 -3.29 -4.24
C MET A 167 2.45 -2.36 -3.51
N GLY A 168 3.28 -2.89 -2.62
CA GLY A 168 4.34 -2.13 -1.96
C GLY A 168 5.50 -1.72 -2.88
N SER A 169 6.17 -2.72 -3.45
CA SER A 169 7.44 -2.55 -4.17
C SER A 169 7.28 -1.95 -5.57
N CYS A 170 6.08 -2.02 -6.16
CA CYS A 170 5.76 -1.37 -7.42
C CYS A 170 4.88 -0.14 -7.17
N PHE A 171 3.63 -0.30 -6.74
CA PHE A 171 2.67 0.83 -6.79
C PHE A 171 2.98 1.91 -5.75
N TYR A 172 3.15 1.53 -4.49
CA TYR A 172 3.45 2.46 -3.42
C TYR A 172 4.81 3.10 -3.61
N PHE A 173 5.86 2.30 -3.85
CA PHE A 173 7.21 2.79 -4.15
C PHE A 173 7.24 3.77 -5.32
N GLN A 174 6.62 3.44 -6.46
CA GLN A 174 6.57 4.35 -7.59
C GLN A 174 5.84 5.64 -7.21
N GLY A 175 4.66 5.54 -6.59
CA GLY A 175 3.88 6.70 -6.17
C GLY A 175 4.66 7.64 -5.26
N VAL A 176 5.10 7.15 -4.08
CA VAL A 176 5.62 8.03 -3.03
C VAL A 176 7.12 8.32 -3.12
N SER A 177 7.89 7.44 -3.78
CA SER A 177 9.37 7.49 -3.77
C SER A 177 9.98 7.85 -5.10
N ILE A 178 9.28 7.61 -6.21
CA ILE A 178 9.77 7.94 -7.56
C ILE A 178 9.03 9.17 -8.11
N TYR A 179 7.71 9.08 -8.30
CA TYR A 179 6.94 10.13 -8.95
C TYR A 179 6.83 11.40 -8.13
N LEU A 180 6.78 11.29 -6.80
CA LEU A 180 6.82 12.46 -5.90
C LEU A 180 8.24 12.87 -5.46
N ALA A 181 9.29 12.33 -6.05
CA ALA A 181 10.68 12.73 -5.73
C ALA A 181 11.17 13.85 -6.66
N SER A 182 12.23 14.55 -6.25
CA SER A 182 12.82 15.68 -7.00
C SER A 182 13.14 15.35 -8.46
N GLY A 183 13.59 14.13 -8.77
CA GLY A 183 13.83 13.71 -10.16
C GLY A 183 12.59 13.72 -11.07
N LYS A 184 11.40 13.85 -10.50
CA LYS A 184 10.11 13.95 -11.19
C LYS A 184 9.35 15.23 -10.87
N MET A 185 9.69 15.86 -9.76
CA MET A 185 9.06 17.08 -9.25
C MET A 185 9.88 18.35 -9.53
N ASP A 186 11.11 18.24 -10.04
CA ASP A 186 11.97 19.36 -10.46
C ASP A 186 12.21 19.31 -11.98
N VAL A 187 11.14 19.08 -12.74
CA VAL A 187 11.13 18.95 -14.21
C VAL A 187 10.37 20.10 -14.88
N ASP A 188 10.21 20.06 -16.21
CA ASP A 188 9.48 21.11 -16.92
C ASP A 188 8.04 21.23 -16.42
N ASN A 189 7.62 22.46 -16.18
CA ASN A 189 6.24 22.78 -15.85
C ASN A 189 5.67 23.86 -16.78
N GLU A 190 6.34 24.22 -17.87
CA GLU A 190 5.89 25.30 -18.76
C GLU A 190 5.22 24.80 -20.04
N ASN A 191 5.73 23.72 -20.64
CA ASN A 191 5.24 23.26 -21.94
C ASN A 191 4.10 22.28 -21.75
N ILE A 192 2.92 22.62 -22.27
CA ILE A 192 1.75 21.74 -22.21
C ILE A 192 1.74 20.83 -23.43
N GLU A 193 1.73 19.52 -23.19
CA GLU A 193 1.38 18.51 -24.17
C GLU A 193 -0.12 18.20 -24.08
N ALA A 194 -0.83 18.29 -25.21
CA ALA A 194 -2.27 18.08 -25.24
C ALA A 194 -2.63 16.65 -24.80
N GLY A 195 -3.50 16.53 -23.79
CA GLY A 195 -3.91 15.26 -23.20
C GLY A 195 -2.97 14.70 -22.13
N ILE A 196 -1.82 15.32 -21.88
CA ILE A 196 -0.81 14.85 -20.91
C ILE A 196 -0.43 15.92 -19.87
N GLY A 197 -0.50 17.20 -20.25
CA GLY A 197 -0.16 18.33 -19.38
C GLY A 197 1.30 18.71 -19.53
N THR A 198 1.83 19.43 -18.55
CA THR A 198 3.27 19.63 -18.42
C THR A 198 3.96 18.35 -17.93
N GLU A 199 5.29 18.28 -18.01
CA GLU A 199 6.03 17.11 -17.54
C GLU A 199 5.81 16.86 -16.03
N MET A 200 5.80 17.93 -15.22
CA MET A 200 5.56 17.85 -13.78
C MET A 200 4.12 17.42 -13.46
N GLU A 201 3.16 17.98 -14.20
CA GLU A 201 1.74 17.62 -14.09
C GLU A 201 1.51 16.14 -14.40
N HIS A 202 2.08 15.66 -15.50
CA HIS A 202 1.99 14.25 -15.89
C HIS A 202 2.59 13.33 -14.83
N HIS A 203 3.76 13.67 -14.27
CA HIS A 203 4.36 12.85 -13.22
C HIS A 203 3.55 12.84 -11.92
N TRP A 204 2.85 13.92 -11.60
CA TRP A 204 1.91 13.95 -10.48
C TRP A 204 0.69 13.06 -10.75
N ASP A 205 0.14 13.12 -11.96
CA ASP A 205 -0.96 12.27 -12.42
C ASP A 205 -0.56 10.78 -12.38
N GLU A 206 0.67 10.45 -12.75
CA GLU A 206 1.23 9.11 -12.63
C GLU A 206 1.39 8.63 -11.17
N ALA A 207 1.64 9.53 -10.20
CA ALA A 207 1.61 9.17 -8.79
C ALA A 207 0.17 8.85 -8.35
N PHE A 208 -0.80 9.69 -8.74
CA PHE A 208 -2.22 9.49 -8.44
C PHE A 208 -2.74 8.17 -9.03
N GLY A 209 -2.35 7.80 -10.25
CA GLY A 209 -2.77 6.57 -10.89
C GLY A 209 -2.44 5.29 -10.11
N TYR A 210 -1.38 5.28 -9.30
CA TYR A 210 -1.03 4.14 -8.44
C TYR A 210 -1.89 4.05 -7.17
N LEU A 211 -2.64 5.09 -6.81
CA LEU A 211 -3.56 5.08 -5.67
C LEU A 211 -4.71 4.09 -5.91
N GLY A 212 -5.13 3.92 -7.17
CA GLY A 212 -6.16 2.95 -7.56
C GLY A 212 -7.57 3.36 -7.14
N VAL A 213 -7.88 4.65 -7.19
CA VAL A 213 -9.18 5.24 -6.84
C VAL A 213 -9.80 5.96 -8.04
N PRO A 214 -11.14 6.09 -8.12
CA PRO A 214 -11.77 6.92 -9.13
C PRO A 214 -11.49 8.43 -8.90
N THR A 215 -11.65 9.25 -9.93
CA THR A 215 -11.36 10.69 -9.88
C THR A 215 -12.28 11.48 -8.95
N ASP A 216 -13.45 10.93 -8.62
CA ASP A 216 -14.45 11.49 -7.70
C ASP A 216 -14.47 10.77 -6.33
N PHE A 217 -13.42 9.99 -6.01
CA PHE A 217 -13.18 9.51 -4.65
C PHE A 217 -13.11 10.69 -3.66
N PRO A 218 -13.58 10.57 -2.40
CA PRO A 218 -14.27 9.42 -1.82
C PRO A 218 -15.79 9.43 -1.98
N SER A 219 -16.35 10.41 -2.72
CA SER A 219 -17.79 10.42 -3.01
C SER A 219 -18.23 9.21 -3.85
N ASN A 220 -17.28 8.64 -4.61
CA ASN A 220 -17.40 7.38 -5.31
C ASN A 220 -16.37 6.37 -4.79
N ILE A 221 -16.86 5.23 -4.31
CA ILE A 221 -16.04 4.09 -3.84
C ILE A 221 -16.19 2.86 -4.74
N ASP A 222 -16.83 3.01 -5.90
CA ASP A 222 -16.93 1.94 -6.88
C ASP A 222 -15.59 1.79 -7.60
N GLY A 223 -15.23 0.54 -7.88
CA GLY A 223 -14.02 0.23 -8.64
C GLY A 223 -12.70 0.53 -7.92
N LEU A 224 -12.69 0.66 -6.59
CA LEU A 224 -11.44 0.77 -5.83
C LEU A 224 -10.54 -0.44 -6.08
N ARG A 225 -9.25 -0.20 -6.32
CA ARG A 225 -8.25 -1.23 -6.62
C ARG A 225 -7.07 -1.11 -5.70
N PHE A 226 -6.49 -2.26 -5.34
CA PHE A 226 -5.26 -2.34 -4.55
C PHE A 226 -5.26 -1.37 -3.36
N TRP A 227 -4.37 -0.37 -3.33
CA TRP A 227 -4.28 0.62 -2.26
C TRP A 227 -5.60 1.33 -1.97
N GLY A 228 -6.38 1.71 -2.98
CA GLY A 228 -7.70 2.31 -2.80
C GLY A 228 -8.64 1.48 -1.93
N LYS A 229 -8.58 0.14 -2.02
CA LYS A 229 -9.38 -0.75 -1.16
C LYS A 229 -8.96 -0.65 0.31
N TYR A 230 -7.67 -0.55 0.57
CA TYR A 230 -7.11 -0.50 1.93
C TYR A 230 -7.24 0.88 2.57
N ILE A 231 -7.08 1.94 1.78
CA ILE A 231 -7.34 3.32 2.20
C ILE A 231 -8.80 3.41 2.67
N ASN A 232 -9.75 3.02 1.81
CA ASN A 232 -11.17 2.99 2.17
C ASN A 232 -11.48 2.04 3.33
N GLY A 233 -10.79 0.90 3.38
CA GLY A 233 -10.95 -0.07 4.46
C GLY A 233 -10.55 0.48 5.83
N ARG A 234 -9.59 1.42 5.91
CA ARG A 234 -9.10 2.02 7.16
C ARG A 234 -9.70 3.40 7.46
N ASP A 235 -10.45 3.96 6.53
CA ASP A 235 -10.98 5.31 6.59
C ASP A 235 -11.81 5.61 7.84
N ALA A 236 -12.66 4.68 8.29
CA ALA A 236 -13.49 4.88 9.48
C ALA A 236 -12.70 5.20 10.76
N LEU A 237 -11.42 4.84 10.82
CA LEU A 237 -10.53 5.11 11.96
C LEU A 237 -9.49 6.19 11.67
N LEU A 238 -9.12 6.39 10.40
CA LEU A 238 -8.02 7.27 10.01
C LEU A 238 -8.45 8.54 9.27
N GLY A 239 -9.62 8.56 8.64
CA GLY A 239 -10.04 9.61 7.71
C GLY A 239 -9.18 9.67 6.43
N SER A 240 -8.45 8.60 6.12
CA SER A 240 -7.45 8.58 5.06
C SER A 240 -8.00 8.85 3.66
N ASN A 241 -9.29 8.57 3.42
CA ASN A 241 -9.93 8.81 2.13
C ASN A 241 -9.82 10.28 1.72
N GLU A 242 -10.32 11.17 2.57
CA GLU A 242 -10.34 12.60 2.33
C GLU A 242 -8.93 13.20 2.38
N ILE A 243 -8.11 12.77 3.34
CA ILE A 243 -6.73 13.28 3.51
C ILE A 243 -5.90 13.03 2.24
N LEU A 244 -5.90 11.80 1.72
CA LEU A 244 -5.12 11.47 0.52
C LEU A 244 -5.70 12.15 -0.72
N MET A 245 -7.02 12.12 -0.90
CA MET A 245 -7.64 12.71 -2.08
C MET A 245 -7.42 14.22 -2.15
N ASN A 246 -7.69 14.93 -1.05
CA ASN A 246 -7.52 16.38 -0.99
C ASN A 246 -6.06 16.76 -1.25
N ALA A 247 -5.09 15.99 -0.73
CA ALA A 247 -3.68 16.24 -0.98
C ALA A 247 -3.30 16.07 -2.48
N PHE A 248 -3.80 15.03 -3.14
CA PHE A 248 -3.58 14.83 -4.58
C PHE A 248 -4.20 15.95 -5.42
N ILE A 249 -5.45 16.35 -5.13
CA ILE A 249 -6.13 17.44 -5.85
C ILE A 249 -5.41 18.77 -5.61
N LYS A 250 -5.15 19.11 -4.34
CA LYS A 250 -4.52 20.38 -3.97
C LYS A 250 -3.11 20.50 -4.53
N GLY A 251 -2.32 19.42 -4.51
CA GLY A 251 -0.98 19.42 -5.09
C GLY A 251 -0.99 19.52 -6.61
N ARG A 252 -1.94 18.86 -7.29
CA ARG A 252 -2.11 18.99 -8.74
C ARG A 252 -2.49 20.42 -9.15
N ALA A 253 -3.38 21.06 -8.41
CA ALA A 253 -3.75 22.46 -8.60
C ALA A 253 -2.56 23.40 -8.33
N ALA A 254 -1.76 23.12 -7.30
CA ALA A 254 -0.58 23.91 -6.97
C ALA A 254 0.47 23.86 -8.09
N ILE A 255 0.69 22.68 -8.70
CA ILE A 255 1.59 22.53 -9.86
C ILE A 255 1.14 23.42 -11.01
N SER A 256 -0.15 23.38 -11.39
CA SER A 256 -0.68 24.20 -12.49
C SER A 256 -0.50 25.71 -12.24
N ASN A 257 -0.47 26.11 -10.96
CA ASN A 257 -0.34 27.51 -10.54
C ASN A 257 1.08 27.91 -10.09
N LYS A 258 2.09 27.04 -10.31
CA LYS A 258 3.50 27.27 -9.95
C LYS A 258 3.74 27.45 -8.45
N ASP A 259 2.83 26.97 -7.62
CA ASP A 259 2.92 27.03 -6.17
C ASP A 259 3.66 25.80 -5.64
N LEU A 260 4.99 25.84 -5.72
CA LEU A 260 5.84 24.70 -5.36
C LEU A 260 5.87 24.46 -3.84
N GLU A 261 5.60 25.48 -3.02
CA GLU A 261 5.52 25.34 -1.56
C GLU A 261 4.31 24.49 -1.17
N THR A 262 3.11 24.85 -1.65
CA THR A 262 1.90 24.03 -1.41
C THR A 262 2.05 22.62 -1.98
N ARG A 263 2.69 22.48 -3.15
CA ARG A 263 2.99 21.18 -3.76
C ARG A 263 3.85 20.32 -2.83
N ASP A 264 4.94 20.87 -2.30
CA ASP A 264 5.84 20.14 -1.40
C ASP A 264 5.13 19.72 -0.10
N GLU A 265 4.28 20.60 0.46
CA GLU A 265 3.44 20.27 1.62
C GLU A 265 2.49 19.08 1.33
N GLN A 266 1.88 19.05 0.14
CA GLN A 266 0.98 17.94 -0.23
C GLN A 266 1.73 16.62 -0.43
N ILE A 267 2.97 16.66 -0.94
CA ILE A 267 3.83 15.46 -1.03
C ILE A 267 4.07 14.86 0.36
N GLU A 268 4.35 15.68 1.36
CA GLU A 268 4.56 15.22 2.73
C GLU A 268 3.29 14.58 3.30
N ILE A 269 2.12 15.19 3.08
CA ILE A 269 0.83 14.63 3.51
C ILE A 269 0.59 13.26 2.85
N ILE A 270 0.78 13.15 1.53
CA ILE A 270 0.56 11.90 0.79
C ILE A 270 1.48 10.78 1.34
N ARG A 271 2.77 11.08 1.51
CA ARG A 271 3.74 10.12 2.06
C ARG A 271 3.33 9.65 3.44
N ASN A 272 3.01 10.59 4.34
CA ASN A 272 2.70 10.27 5.73
C ASN A 272 1.42 9.46 5.85
N GLU A 273 0.37 9.83 5.11
CA GLU A 273 -0.93 9.18 5.24
C GLU A 273 -0.95 7.79 4.59
N TRP A 274 -0.32 7.64 3.42
CA TRP A 274 -0.24 6.34 2.75
C TRP A 274 0.58 5.33 3.57
N GLU A 275 1.66 5.76 4.23
CA GLU A 275 2.40 4.91 5.17
C GLU A 275 1.56 4.47 6.37
N LYS A 276 0.80 5.40 6.98
CA LYS A 276 -0.10 5.07 8.09
C LYS A 276 -1.15 4.04 7.69
N VAL A 277 -1.72 4.15 6.48
CA VAL A 277 -2.66 3.14 5.95
C VAL A 277 -2.01 1.76 5.88
N SER A 278 -0.75 1.68 5.43
CA SER A 278 0.00 0.42 5.39
C SER A 278 0.17 -0.18 6.79
N ALA A 279 0.62 0.63 7.75
CA ALA A 279 0.82 0.19 9.13
C ALA A 279 -0.50 -0.22 9.83
N ALA A 280 -1.57 0.56 9.67
CA ALA A 280 -2.88 0.24 10.20
C ALA A 280 -3.47 -1.04 9.59
N THR A 281 -3.21 -1.27 8.30
CA THR A 281 -3.63 -2.50 7.61
C THR A 281 -2.85 -3.72 8.13
N ALA A 282 -1.55 -3.59 8.37
CA ALA A 282 -0.78 -4.65 9.04
C ALA A 282 -1.36 -4.97 10.43
N ILE A 283 -1.66 -3.94 11.25
CA ILE A 283 -2.25 -4.13 12.58
C ILE A 283 -3.64 -4.79 12.50
N HIS A 284 -4.48 -4.41 11.54
CA HIS A 284 -5.77 -5.07 11.28
C HIS A 284 -5.59 -6.58 11.05
N TYR A 285 -4.62 -6.96 10.23
CA TYR A 285 -4.37 -8.37 9.94
C TYR A 285 -3.77 -9.13 11.13
N LEU A 286 -2.91 -8.50 11.93
CA LEU A 286 -2.41 -9.07 13.19
C LEU A 286 -3.55 -9.28 14.20
N ASN A 287 -4.52 -8.36 14.27
CA ASN A 287 -5.74 -8.56 15.07
C ASN A 287 -6.56 -9.75 14.57
N ARG A 288 -6.75 -9.85 13.26
CA ARG A 288 -7.46 -10.99 12.65
C ARG A 288 -6.74 -12.31 12.92
N ALA A 289 -5.41 -12.35 12.82
CA ALA A 289 -4.60 -13.53 13.12
C ALA A 289 -4.84 -14.01 14.57
N ASN A 290 -4.82 -13.10 15.54
CA ASN A 290 -5.13 -13.41 16.93
C ASN A 290 -6.57 -13.92 17.12
N SER A 291 -7.55 -13.26 16.50
CA SER A 291 -8.97 -13.65 16.64
C SER A 291 -9.28 -15.02 16.02
N SER A 292 -8.52 -15.39 14.98
CA SER A 292 -8.70 -16.62 14.21
C SER A 292 -7.56 -17.62 14.45
N PHE A 293 -6.86 -17.51 15.58
CA PHE A 293 -5.60 -18.22 15.79
C PHE A 293 -5.72 -19.75 15.72
N ALA A 294 -6.90 -20.31 16.04
CA ALA A 294 -7.19 -21.74 15.95
C ALA A 294 -7.58 -22.24 14.54
N ASP A 295 -7.65 -21.36 13.55
CA ASP A 295 -7.94 -21.68 12.16
C ASP A 295 -6.68 -21.42 11.32
N ASP A 296 -5.95 -22.48 10.98
CA ASP A 296 -4.70 -22.35 10.22
C ASP A 296 -4.91 -21.65 8.88
N ALA A 297 -6.03 -21.89 8.19
CA ALA A 297 -6.31 -21.25 6.91
C ALA A 297 -6.47 -19.74 7.07
N ILE A 298 -7.27 -19.29 8.05
CA ILE A 298 -7.47 -17.85 8.26
C ILE A 298 -6.23 -17.20 8.86
N ARG A 299 -5.61 -17.80 9.88
CA ARG A 299 -4.41 -17.27 10.55
C ARG A 299 -3.27 -17.07 9.55
N ASN A 300 -2.93 -18.10 8.78
CA ASN A 300 -1.79 -18.04 7.86
C ASN A 300 -2.04 -17.08 6.69
N HIS A 301 -3.28 -17.02 6.18
CA HIS A 301 -3.69 -16.06 5.15
C HIS A 301 -3.43 -14.62 5.61
N VAL A 302 -4.00 -14.23 6.75
CA VAL A 302 -3.89 -12.85 7.23
C VAL A 302 -2.48 -12.51 7.75
N LEU A 303 -1.70 -13.48 8.25
CA LEU A 303 -0.28 -13.25 8.57
C LEU A 303 0.56 -12.99 7.32
N SER A 304 0.27 -13.68 6.22
CA SER A 304 0.92 -13.42 4.93
C SER A 304 0.58 -12.02 4.39
N GLU A 305 -0.66 -11.56 4.59
CA GLU A 305 -1.04 -10.17 4.31
C GLU A 305 -0.32 -9.17 5.22
N ALA A 306 -0.27 -9.42 6.54
CA ALA A 306 0.42 -8.56 7.50
C ALA A 306 1.91 -8.39 7.15
N TRP A 307 2.60 -9.49 6.83
CA TRP A 307 4.01 -9.48 6.42
C TRP A 307 4.23 -8.51 5.24
N ALA A 308 3.40 -8.59 4.20
CA ALA A 308 3.57 -7.77 3.01
C ALA A 308 3.32 -6.27 3.28
N PHE A 309 2.32 -5.92 4.10
CA PHE A 309 2.07 -4.53 4.49
C PHE A 309 3.16 -3.96 5.42
N ILE A 310 3.80 -4.79 6.25
CA ILE A 310 4.97 -4.40 7.03
C ILE A 310 6.18 -4.21 6.11
N TYR A 311 6.41 -5.13 5.17
CA TYR A 311 7.49 -5.04 4.20
C TYR A 311 7.39 -3.75 3.34
N ALA A 312 6.17 -3.36 2.95
CA ALA A 312 5.91 -2.13 2.20
C ALA A 312 6.38 -0.84 2.89
N LEU A 313 6.50 -0.83 4.23
CA LEU A 313 6.97 0.34 4.99
C LEU A 313 8.40 0.75 4.62
N LYS A 314 9.19 -0.13 4.02
CA LYS A 314 10.57 0.15 3.59
C LYS A 314 10.66 1.22 2.50
N TYR A 315 9.60 1.34 1.71
CA TYR A 315 9.67 2.06 0.43
C TYR A 315 9.49 3.56 0.56
N ASN A 316 8.86 4.05 1.62
CA ASN A 316 8.68 5.47 1.80
C ASN A 316 10.03 6.18 2.08
N PRO A 317 10.36 7.27 1.39
CA PRO A 317 11.58 8.03 1.66
C PRO A 317 11.54 8.73 3.03
N THR A 318 10.36 9.02 3.57
CA THR A 318 10.16 9.66 4.88
C THR A 318 9.64 8.69 5.94
N LYS A 319 9.92 7.39 5.77
CA LYS A 319 9.45 6.34 6.68
C LYS A 319 9.79 6.58 8.13
N LYS A 320 8.84 6.24 9.00
CA LYS A 320 8.99 6.33 10.46
C LYS A 320 9.98 5.32 11.02
N LEU A 321 9.95 4.10 10.49
CA LEU A 321 10.81 3.00 10.91
C LEU A 321 11.95 2.83 9.91
N THR A 322 13.17 2.60 10.39
CA THR A 322 14.31 2.26 9.54
C THR A 322 14.12 0.86 8.93
N ASN A 323 14.81 0.57 7.81
CA ASN A 323 14.75 -0.76 7.21
C ASN A 323 15.19 -1.86 8.20
N ALA A 324 16.17 -1.59 9.06
CA ALA A 324 16.62 -2.54 10.07
C ALA A 324 15.56 -2.82 11.15
N GLU A 325 14.80 -1.81 11.56
CA GLU A 325 13.66 -2.00 12.48
C GLU A 325 12.54 -2.77 11.80
N ILE A 326 12.25 -2.49 10.52
CA ILE A 326 11.25 -3.24 9.76
C ILE A 326 11.68 -4.71 9.59
N ASP A 327 12.95 -4.96 9.29
CA ASP A 327 13.49 -6.32 9.19
C ASP A 327 13.38 -7.07 10.52
N ALA A 328 13.66 -6.41 11.64
CA ALA A 328 13.48 -7.00 12.98
C ALA A 328 12.00 -7.33 13.27
N ILE A 329 11.05 -6.45 12.89
CA ILE A 329 9.61 -6.72 13.03
C ILE A 329 9.19 -7.94 12.19
N LEU A 330 9.73 -8.09 10.98
CA LEU A 330 9.46 -9.25 10.14
C LEU A 330 10.12 -10.53 10.68
N GLU A 331 11.31 -10.42 11.29
CA GLU A 331 11.98 -11.53 11.98
C GLU A 331 11.16 -12.03 13.18
N ASP A 332 10.55 -11.11 13.94
CA ASP A 332 9.65 -11.44 15.06
C ASP A 332 8.37 -12.19 14.60
N LEU A 333 7.91 -11.99 13.36
CA LEU A 333 6.81 -12.80 12.78
C LEU A 333 7.26 -14.23 12.44
N GLY A 334 8.55 -14.45 12.25
CA GLY A 334 9.13 -15.72 11.83
C GLY A 334 8.86 -16.09 10.38
N ASP A 335 9.44 -17.21 9.97
CA ASP A 335 9.34 -17.76 8.61
C ASP A 335 8.37 -18.96 8.52
N ASN A 336 7.79 -19.41 9.64
CA ASN A 336 6.82 -20.50 9.70
C ASN A 336 5.57 -20.14 10.54
N PHE A 337 4.48 -19.78 9.86
CA PHE A 337 3.20 -19.37 10.44
C PHE A 337 2.39 -20.52 11.07
N TYR A 338 2.78 -21.79 10.87
CA TYR A 338 2.24 -22.89 11.67
C TYR A 338 2.86 -22.98 13.07
N THR A 339 4.01 -22.34 13.28
CA THR A 339 4.72 -22.36 14.57
C THR A 339 4.65 -21.05 15.35
N ILE A 340 4.13 -20.00 14.72
CA ILE A 340 3.92 -18.69 15.34
C ILE A 340 3.02 -18.78 16.57
N THR A 341 3.29 -17.95 17.58
CA THR A 341 2.47 -17.83 18.79
C THR A 341 1.70 -16.50 18.81
N THR A 342 0.67 -16.42 19.65
CA THR A 342 -0.01 -15.15 19.89
C THR A 342 0.91 -14.11 20.53
N ASP A 343 1.94 -14.54 21.27
CA ASP A 343 2.91 -13.63 21.88
C ASP A 343 3.80 -12.98 20.83
N ASP A 344 4.20 -13.73 19.78
CA ASP A 344 4.95 -13.19 18.63
C ASP A 344 4.10 -12.15 17.89
N ILE A 345 2.84 -12.49 17.57
CA ILE A 345 1.89 -11.58 16.90
C ILE A 345 1.67 -10.30 17.72
N ASN A 346 1.51 -10.43 19.05
CA ASN A 346 1.29 -9.30 19.94
C ASN A 346 2.53 -8.41 20.09
N THR A 347 3.74 -8.99 20.02
CA THR A 347 5.00 -8.25 20.03
C THR A 347 5.13 -7.38 18.79
N VAL A 348 4.94 -7.97 17.61
CA VAL A 348 4.94 -7.28 16.32
C VAL A 348 3.89 -6.17 16.29
N LYS A 349 2.66 -6.48 16.72
CA LYS A 349 1.57 -5.50 16.81
C LYS A 349 1.95 -4.34 17.73
N ALA A 350 2.48 -4.60 18.92
CA ALA A 350 2.83 -3.56 19.89
C ALA A 350 3.88 -2.60 19.32
N THR A 351 4.90 -3.12 18.64
CA THR A 351 5.92 -2.30 17.98
C THR A 351 5.32 -1.35 16.94
N LEU A 352 4.44 -1.86 16.06
CA LEU A 352 3.76 -1.03 15.06
C LEU A 352 2.82 -0.01 15.71
N VAL A 353 2.04 -0.42 16.71
CA VAL A 353 1.10 0.45 17.42
C VAL A 353 1.84 1.65 18.03
N THR A 354 2.97 1.42 18.70
CA THR A 354 3.77 2.49 19.30
C THR A 354 4.46 3.36 18.26
N ALA A 355 4.99 2.78 17.19
CA ALA A 355 5.64 3.56 16.13
C ALA A 355 4.68 4.54 15.43
N TYR A 356 3.41 4.14 15.28
CA TYR A 356 2.41 4.93 14.56
C TYR A 356 1.45 5.72 15.45
N GLY A 357 1.50 5.55 16.77
CA GLY A 357 0.65 6.28 17.73
C GLY A 357 -0.81 5.80 17.72
N PHE A 358 -1.01 4.48 17.61
CA PHE A 358 -2.32 3.85 17.45
C PHE A 358 -2.87 3.23 18.73
N GLU A 359 -2.31 3.54 19.90
CA GLU A 359 -2.63 2.89 21.18
C GLU A 359 -4.13 2.92 21.49
N ASP A 360 -4.82 4.02 21.19
CA ASP A 360 -6.24 4.22 21.50
C ASP A 360 -7.20 3.49 20.52
N ILE A 361 -6.71 3.13 19.33
CA ILE A 361 -7.52 2.52 18.25
C ILE A 361 -7.05 1.12 17.84
N GLN A 362 -5.98 0.61 18.44
CA GLN A 362 -5.30 -0.63 18.05
C GLN A 362 -6.20 -1.89 17.96
N ASN A 363 -7.28 -1.95 18.75
CA ASN A 363 -8.20 -3.10 18.78
C ASN A 363 -9.44 -2.91 17.90
N GLN A 364 -9.59 -1.73 17.30
CA GLN A 364 -10.70 -1.40 16.40
C GLN A 364 -10.32 -1.64 14.94
N PHE A 365 -9.01 -1.69 14.65
CA PHE A 365 -8.51 -2.04 13.33
C PHE A 365 -8.96 -3.42 12.92
#